data_AF-A0A7S4IQS5-F1
#
_entry.id   AF-A0A7S4IQS5-F1
#
_cell.length_a   1.000
_cell.length_b   1.000
_cell.length_c   1.000
_cell.angle_alpha   90.00
_cell.angle_beta   90.00
_cell.angle_gamma   90.00
#
_symmetry.space_group_name_H-M   'P 1'
#
loop_
_entity.id
_entity.type
_entity.pdbx_description
1 polymer ?
#
loop_
_entity_poly.entity_id
_entity_poly.type
_entity_poly.pdbx_seq_one_letter_code
_entity_poly.pdbx_strand_id
1 'polypeptide(L)'
;QDKPRPTSLVRDTVMNFLEAAAARAADASSAAATAPLPPASGEAHEEKLKDASYTYWHDKVPSGAPKPEHKPIAVEAGCGDIPTVSIDNFGLMDDDDIVKVYVKLEGDLEGLTADAVEFKVEQAKYDPTCSMLLLARGKTKMHRLHAEKLRHHVEPDGCKFRISTKNSKLIVTLKKGVPEYWDALRAPNTLPFRRGGGGAPR
;
A
#
# COMPACT_ATOMS: atom_id res chain seq x y z
N GLN A 1 -39.24 -30.34 -38.17
CA GLN A 1 -39.05 -29.00 -38.77
C GLN A 1 -37.71 -28.47 -38.28
N ASP A 2 -36.67 -28.75 -39.07
CA ASP A 2 -35.29 -28.36 -38.85
C ASP A 2 -35.10 -26.86 -39.15
N LYS A 3 -34.51 -26.13 -38.21
CA LYS A 3 -34.05 -24.75 -38.44
C LYS A 3 -32.53 -24.74 -38.59
N PRO A 4 -31.97 -24.24 -39.70
CA PRO A 4 -30.53 -24.23 -39.94
C PRO A 4 -29.80 -23.14 -39.12
N ARG A 5 -28.57 -23.47 -38.72
CA ARG A 5 -27.59 -22.55 -38.11
C ARG A 5 -27.05 -21.56 -39.15
N PRO A 6 -26.84 -20.29 -38.80
CA PRO A 6 -25.94 -19.42 -39.54
C PRO A 6 -24.49 -19.60 -39.06
N THR A 7 -23.68 -20.22 -39.91
CA THR A 7 -22.23 -20.07 -39.98
C THR A 7 -21.87 -18.71 -40.61
N SER A 8 -20.86 -18.02 -40.06
CA SER A 8 -19.67 -17.51 -40.78
C SER A 8 -19.11 -16.18 -40.23
N LEU A 9 -17.81 -15.99 -40.54
CA LEU A 9 -16.97 -14.79 -40.50
C LEU A 9 -16.31 -14.51 -39.13
N VAL A 10 -15.16 -15.11 -38.82
CA VAL A 10 -13.82 -14.83 -39.40
C VAL A 10 -13.60 -13.33 -39.55
N ARG A 11 -12.96 -12.74 -38.53
CA ARG A 11 -12.22 -11.49 -38.66
C ARG A 11 -10.83 -11.73 -38.08
N ASP A 12 -9.94 -12.13 -38.98
CA ASP A 12 -8.52 -11.85 -38.86
C ASP A 12 -8.34 -10.35 -38.65
N THR A 13 -7.69 -9.97 -37.57
CA THR A 13 -7.13 -8.64 -37.40
C THR A 13 -5.68 -8.82 -37.02
N VAL A 14 -4.86 -9.00 -38.06
CA VAL A 14 -3.43 -8.80 -38.03
C VAL A 14 -3.22 -7.30 -37.81
N MET A 15 -2.80 -6.91 -36.60
CA MET A 15 -2.22 -5.59 -36.36
C MET A 15 -0.74 -5.76 -36.11
N ASN A 16 0.01 -5.51 -37.19
CA ASN A 16 1.42 -5.15 -37.15
C ASN A 16 1.59 -3.88 -36.33
N PHE A 17 2.35 -3.96 -35.24
CA PHE A 17 3.06 -2.83 -34.64
C PHE A 17 4.47 -3.31 -34.25
N LEU A 18 5.28 -3.57 -35.28
CA LEU A 18 6.71 -3.40 -35.20
C LEU A 18 6.97 -1.92 -35.50
N GLU A 19 7.63 -1.20 -34.60
CA GLU A 19 8.82 -0.38 -34.89
C GLU A 19 9.10 0.68 -33.79
N ALA A 20 10.39 0.75 -33.44
CA ALA A 20 11.15 1.85 -32.86
C ALA A 20 11.29 2.03 -31.33
N ALA A 21 12.58 2.25 -30.99
CA ALA A 21 13.19 2.87 -29.81
C ALA A 21 13.44 1.95 -28.60
N ALA A 22 14.64 1.89 -28.00
CA ALA A 22 15.93 2.50 -28.30
C ALA A 22 17.02 1.73 -27.56
N ALA A 23 18.14 1.50 -28.23
CA ALA A 23 19.38 1.09 -27.61
C ALA A 23 20.06 2.32 -26.97
N ARG A 24 20.48 2.21 -25.70
CA ARG A 24 21.72 2.83 -25.21
C ARG A 24 22.16 2.22 -23.89
N ALA A 25 23.22 1.42 -23.99
CA ALA A 25 24.13 1.04 -22.91
C ALA A 25 25.20 2.14 -22.72
N ALA A 26 26.05 1.93 -21.70
CA ALA A 26 27.20 2.75 -21.23
C ALA A 26 26.76 3.87 -20.26
N ASP A 27 27.37 4.16 -19.12
CA ASP A 27 28.62 3.78 -18.45
C ASP A 27 28.61 4.46 -17.06
N ALA A 28 29.54 4.07 -16.18
CA ALA A 28 30.17 4.88 -15.14
C ALA A 28 29.63 4.88 -13.69
N SER A 29 30.44 4.19 -12.86
CA SER A 29 31.14 4.74 -11.68
C SER A 29 30.30 5.00 -10.43
N SER A 30 30.36 4.13 -9.41
CA SER A 30 31.43 4.10 -8.39
C SER A 30 31.71 5.47 -7.76
N ALA A 31 31.08 5.72 -6.62
CA ALA A 31 31.60 6.58 -5.58
C ALA A 31 31.08 6.10 -4.22
N ALA A 32 31.92 5.33 -3.52
CA ALA A 32 31.76 5.01 -2.12
C ALA A 32 31.93 6.30 -1.29
N ALA A 33 30.84 6.79 -0.72
CA ALA A 33 30.90 7.83 0.30
C ALA A 33 31.11 7.17 1.66
N THR A 34 32.37 6.96 2.02
CA THR A 34 32.81 6.62 3.37
C THR A 34 32.51 7.80 4.29
N ALA A 35 31.47 7.68 5.11
CA ALA A 35 31.22 8.64 6.19
C ALA A 35 32.25 8.43 7.31
N PRO A 36 32.97 9.47 7.76
CA PRO A 36 33.89 9.35 8.90
C PRO A 36 33.09 9.21 10.21
N LEU A 37 33.46 8.18 10.99
CA LEU A 37 33.01 7.96 12.35
C LEU A 37 33.39 9.15 13.26
N PRO A 38 32.48 9.65 14.12
CA PRO A 38 32.85 10.60 15.15
C PRO A 38 33.74 9.92 16.22
N PRO A 39 34.80 10.58 16.72
CA PRO A 39 35.61 10.07 17.79
C PRO A 39 34.81 9.95 19.09
N ALA A 40 34.97 8.81 19.75
CA ALA A 40 34.52 8.57 21.11
C ALA A 40 35.33 9.46 22.07
N SER A 41 34.74 10.57 22.49
CA SER A 41 35.24 11.38 23.60
C SER A 41 34.46 11.00 24.85
N GLY A 42 35.02 10.06 25.61
CA GLY A 42 34.68 9.91 27.01
C GLY A 42 35.37 11.03 27.79
N GLU A 43 34.58 11.91 28.38
CA GLU A 43 35.02 12.74 29.50
C GLU A 43 33.97 12.66 30.59
N ALA A 44 34.39 12.06 31.70
CA ALA A 44 33.69 12.07 32.96
C ALA A 44 33.67 13.51 33.49
N HIS A 45 32.54 14.19 33.35
CA HIS A 45 32.25 15.41 34.10
C HIS A 45 31.46 15.04 35.36
N GLU A 46 32.20 14.72 36.40
CA GLU A 46 31.69 14.68 37.77
C GLU A 46 31.63 16.13 38.27
N GLU A 47 30.53 16.82 37.97
CA GLU A 47 30.25 18.16 38.52
C GLU A 47 28.97 18.17 39.36
N LYS A 48 29.21 18.11 40.68
CA LYS A 48 28.51 18.85 41.75
C LYS A 48 27.00 19.06 41.54
N LEU A 49 26.24 18.05 41.98
CA LEU A 49 24.90 18.24 42.54
C LEU A 49 24.99 19.21 43.74
N LYS A 50 24.78 20.50 43.50
CA LYS A 50 24.38 21.46 44.53
C LYS A 50 23.14 22.18 44.04
N ASP A 51 22.04 21.88 44.73
CA ASP A 51 20.83 22.69 44.83
C ASP A 51 20.13 23.06 43.51
N ALA A 52 19.74 22.05 42.74
CA ALA A 52 18.61 22.19 41.81
C ALA A 52 17.30 22.18 42.61
N SER A 53 17.05 23.24 43.37
CA SER A 53 15.69 23.52 43.85
C SER A 53 14.83 23.76 42.61
N TYR A 54 13.75 22.99 42.51
CA TYR A 54 12.80 23.09 41.42
C TYR A 54 12.17 24.49 41.47
N THR A 55 12.66 25.42 40.65
CA THR A 55 12.05 26.75 40.50
C THR A 55 10.69 26.56 39.82
N TYR A 56 9.66 26.40 40.64
CA TYR A 56 8.28 26.25 40.19
C TYR A 56 7.84 27.57 39.55
N TRP A 57 7.76 27.62 38.22
CA TRP A 57 7.30 28.78 37.42
C TRP A 57 5.80 29.08 37.58
N HIS A 58 5.28 29.11 38.81
CA HIS A 58 3.87 29.41 39.08
C HIS A 58 3.64 30.55 40.06
N ASP A 59 4.67 31.32 40.42
CA ASP A 59 4.47 32.47 41.29
C ASP A 59 4.62 33.77 40.51
N LYS A 60 3.48 34.44 40.29
CA LYS A 60 3.25 35.75 39.67
C LYS A 60 2.85 35.74 38.19
N VAL A 61 1.69 35.16 37.90
CA VAL A 61 0.79 35.76 36.91
C VAL A 61 -0.12 36.77 37.65
N PRO A 62 -0.02 38.08 37.38
CA PRO A 62 -0.95 39.05 37.95
C PRO A 62 -2.37 38.73 37.46
N SER A 63 -3.27 38.51 38.42
CA SER A 63 -4.68 38.17 38.23
C SER A 63 -5.48 39.35 37.68
N GLY A 64 -5.22 39.72 36.41
CA GLY A 64 -5.88 40.84 35.73
C GLY A 64 -6.17 40.59 34.24
N ALA A 65 -6.01 39.35 33.76
CA ALA A 65 -6.39 39.02 32.39
C ALA A 65 -7.93 38.95 32.28
N PRO A 66 -8.58 39.66 31.34
CA PRO A 66 -10.02 39.55 31.11
C PRO A 66 -10.36 38.10 30.77
N LYS A 67 -11.49 37.62 31.30
CA LYS A 67 -12.01 36.26 31.09
C LYS A 67 -12.00 35.98 29.57
N PRO A 68 -11.32 34.91 29.10
CA PRO A 68 -11.28 34.62 27.67
C PRO A 68 -12.70 34.46 27.15
N GLU A 69 -13.06 35.29 26.16
CA GLU A 69 -14.37 35.21 25.52
C GLU A 69 -14.50 33.86 24.82
N HIS A 70 -15.46 33.04 25.27
CA HIS A 70 -15.81 31.80 24.60
C HIS A 70 -16.44 32.13 23.24
N LYS A 71 -15.61 32.22 22.21
CA LYS A 71 -16.07 32.14 20.82
C LYS A 71 -16.49 30.69 20.60
N PRO A 72 -17.78 30.40 20.35
CA PRO A 72 -18.17 29.05 19.96
C PRO A 72 -17.44 28.74 18.66
N ILE A 73 -16.50 27.80 18.73
CA ILE A 73 -15.87 27.22 17.55
C ILE A 73 -17.02 26.59 16.79
N ALA A 74 -17.31 27.11 15.59
CA ALA A 74 -18.19 26.45 14.66
C ALA A 74 -17.55 25.09 14.37
N VAL A 75 -18.07 24.05 15.02
CA VAL A 75 -17.72 22.67 14.70
C VAL A 75 -18.35 22.46 13.34
N GLU A 76 -17.57 22.69 12.28
CA GLU A 76 -17.95 22.23 10.95
C GLU A 76 -18.32 20.77 11.12
N ALA A 77 -19.55 20.44 10.75
CA ALA A 77 -20.07 19.10 10.88
C ALA A 77 -19.10 18.16 10.17
N GLY A 78 -18.26 17.49 10.97
CA GLY A 78 -17.27 16.56 10.47
C GLY A 78 -18.02 15.56 9.61
N CYS A 79 -17.65 15.49 8.34
CA CYS A 79 -18.10 14.44 7.44
C CYS A 79 -17.93 13.12 8.21
N GLY A 80 -19.03 12.47 8.57
CA GLY A 80 -18.99 11.34 9.49
C GLY A 80 -17.98 10.32 8.98
N ASP A 81 -17.00 9.97 9.82
CA ASP A 81 -15.95 9.03 9.44
C ASP A 81 -16.59 7.73 8.96
N ILE A 82 -16.45 7.44 7.66
CA ILE A 82 -16.94 6.19 7.08
C ILE A 82 -16.04 5.08 7.65
N PRO A 83 -16.59 4.05 8.32
CA PRO A 83 -15.78 3.00 8.90
C PRO A 83 -14.99 2.28 7.79
N THR A 84 -13.68 2.14 8.03
CA THR A 84 -12.78 1.43 7.12
C THR A 84 -12.68 -0.04 7.54
N VAL A 85 -12.95 -0.95 6.60
CA VAL A 85 -12.89 -2.40 6.81
C VAL A 85 -11.78 -2.99 5.96
N SER A 86 -10.93 -3.83 6.57
CA SER A 86 -9.92 -4.60 5.84
C SER A 86 -10.58 -5.70 5.01
N ILE A 87 -10.14 -5.84 3.75
CA ILE A 87 -10.53 -6.96 2.91
C ILE A 87 -9.59 -8.12 3.20
N ASP A 88 -10.07 -9.07 3.99
CA ASP A 88 -9.31 -10.28 4.33
C ASP A 88 -9.70 -11.49 3.46
N ASN A 89 -10.90 -11.48 2.87
CA ASN A 89 -11.40 -12.55 2.01
C ASN A 89 -11.37 -12.13 0.54
N PHE A 90 -10.43 -12.68 -0.22
CA PHE A 90 -10.29 -12.46 -1.66
C PHE A 90 -9.92 -13.78 -2.35
N GLY A 91 -10.37 -13.95 -3.59
CA GLY A 91 -9.93 -15.04 -4.46
C GLY A 91 -8.70 -14.62 -5.26
N LEU A 92 -7.78 -15.54 -5.49
CA LEU A 92 -6.63 -15.33 -6.36
C LEU A 92 -6.68 -16.36 -7.50
N MET A 93 -6.47 -15.90 -8.73
CA MET A 93 -6.33 -16.74 -9.90
C MET A 93 -5.03 -16.37 -10.60
N ASP A 94 -4.17 -17.37 -10.73
CA ASP A 94 -2.87 -17.23 -11.32
C ASP A 94 -2.92 -17.70 -12.78
N ASP A 95 -2.65 -16.79 -13.71
CA ASP A 95 -2.41 -17.10 -15.12
C ASP A 95 -0.90 -16.88 -15.42
N ASP A 96 -0.41 -17.25 -16.59
CA ASP A 96 1.03 -17.23 -16.91
C ASP A 96 1.70 -15.88 -16.60
N ASP A 97 1.24 -14.79 -17.24
CA ASP A 97 1.82 -13.44 -17.11
C ASP A 97 1.03 -12.50 -16.19
N ILE A 98 -0.15 -12.91 -15.73
CA ILE A 98 -1.07 -12.05 -14.97
C ILE A 98 -1.65 -12.76 -13.76
N VAL A 99 -1.86 -12.00 -12.68
CA VAL A 99 -2.57 -12.46 -11.48
C VAL A 99 -3.87 -11.69 -11.37
N LYS A 100 -4.99 -12.40 -11.27
CA LYS A 100 -6.31 -11.80 -11.05
C LYS A 100 -6.74 -11.98 -9.60
N VAL A 101 -6.93 -10.87 -8.89
CA VAL A 101 -7.48 -10.83 -7.54
C VAL A 101 -8.96 -10.49 -7.60
N TYR A 102 -9.79 -11.38 -7.09
CA TYR A 102 -11.24 -11.23 -7.03
C TYR A 102 -11.67 -10.83 -5.63
N VAL A 103 -12.08 -9.58 -5.49
CA VAL A 103 -12.62 -9.04 -4.26
C VAL A 103 -14.14 -9.05 -4.35
N LYS A 104 -14.80 -9.73 -3.41
CA LYS A 104 -16.26 -9.66 -3.23
C LYS A 104 -16.56 -8.61 -2.17
N LEU A 105 -17.36 -7.61 -2.50
CA LEU A 105 -17.85 -6.62 -1.56
C LEU A 105 -19.36 -6.82 -1.43
N GLU A 106 -19.81 -7.34 -0.30
CA GLU A 106 -21.23 -7.64 -0.08
C GLU A 106 -21.99 -6.33 0.18
N GLY A 107 -23.00 -6.04 -0.65
CA GLY A 107 -23.92 -4.90 -0.46
C GLY A 107 -23.37 -3.50 -0.78
N ASP A 108 -22.05 -3.32 -0.84
CA ASP A 108 -21.42 -2.00 -1.07
C ASP A 108 -21.00 -1.73 -2.52
N LEU A 109 -21.18 -2.69 -3.44
CA LEU A 109 -20.87 -2.53 -4.86
C LEU A 109 -21.96 -1.81 -5.67
N GLU A 110 -23.17 -1.71 -5.13
CA GLU A 110 -24.28 -0.99 -5.77
C GLU A 110 -24.00 0.51 -5.78
N GLY A 111 -23.49 1.01 -6.91
CA GLY A 111 -23.12 2.42 -7.10
C GLY A 111 -21.63 2.70 -7.03
N LEU A 112 -20.78 1.68 -6.89
CA LEU A 112 -19.32 1.88 -6.95
C LEU A 112 -18.89 2.22 -8.38
N THR A 113 -18.51 3.48 -8.60
CA THR A 113 -17.90 3.95 -9.85
C THR A 113 -16.38 3.77 -9.80
N ALA A 114 -15.72 3.89 -10.95
CA ALA A 114 -14.26 3.84 -11.02
C ALA A 114 -13.61 4.96 -10.19
N ASP A 115 -14.26 6.13 -10.08
CA ASP A 115 -13.77 7.29 -9.31
C ASP A 115 -13.78 7.06 -7.80
N ALA A 116 -14.63 6.14 -7.33
CA ALA A 116 -14.71 5.74 -5.93
C ALA A 116 -13.64 4.69 -5.54
N VAL A 117 -12.83 4.25 -6.51
CA VAL A 117 -11.76 3.27 -6.31
C VAL A 117 -10.41 3.93 -6.50
N GLU A 118 -9.63 3.97 -5.44
CA GLU A 118 -8.22 4.36 -5.49
C GLU A 118 -7.38 3.09 -5.56
N PHE A 119 -6.65 2.93 -6.65
CA PHE A 119 -5.76 1.80 -6.89
C PHE A 119 -4.34 2.31 -7.11
N LYS A 120 -3.42 1.86 -6.27
CA LYS A 120 -2.00 2.21 -6.31
C LYS A 120 -1.16 0.95 -6.19
N VAL A 121 -0.18 0.83 -7.07
CA VAL A 121 0.88 -0.18 -7.00
C VAL A 121 2.18 0.60 -6.97
N GLU A 122 2.95 0.41 -5.90
CA GLU A 122 4.21 1.12 -5.71
C GLU A 122 5.35 0.10 -5.67
N GLN A 123 6.44 0.43 -6.35
CA GLN A 123 7.69 -0.30 -6.23
C GLN A 123 8.64 0.54 -5.39
N ALA A 124 9.18 -0.04 -4.32
CA ALA A 124 10.16 0.65 -3.49
C ALA A 124 11.45 0.86 -4.29
N LYS A 125 12.06 2.05 -4.16
CA LYS A 125 13.28 2.41 -4.90
C LYS A 125 14.49 1.51 -4.59
N TYR A 126 14.54 0.98 -3.36
CA TYR A 126 15.69 0.22 -2.84
C TYR A 126 15.35 -1.24 -2.50
N ASP A 127 14.08 -1.63 -2.59
CA ASP A 127 13.62 -2.99 -2.29
C ASP A 127 12.89 -3.53 -3.53
N PRO A 128 13.26 -4.70 -4.07
CA PRO A 128 12.54 -5.31 -5.19
C PRO A 128 11.08 -5.65 -4.86
N THR A 129 10.66 -5.57 -3.59
CA THR A 129 9.26 -5.78 -3.22
C THR A 129 8.36 -4.68 -3.77
N CYS A 130 7.22 -5.09 -4.33
CA CYS A 130 6.13 -4.22 -4.71
C CYS A 130 5.06 -4.23 -3.61
N SER A 131 4.42 -3.08 -3.40
CA SER A 131 3.25 -2.94 -2.52
C SER A 131 2.01 -2.61 -3.34
N MET A 132 0.84 -2.98 -2.84
CA MET A 132 -0.45 -2.69 -3.46
C MET A 132 -1.42 -2.13 -2.43
N LEU A 133 -2.06 -1.02 -2.80
CA LEU A 133 -3.15 -0.41 -2.07
C LEU A 133 -4.37 -0.30 -2.98
N LEU A 134 -5.46 -0.94 -2.57
CA LEU A 134 -6.78 -0.77 -3.15
C LEU A 134 -7.73 -0.26 -2.07
N LEU A 135 -8.29 0.92 -2.30
CA LEU A 135 -9.32 1.54 -1.47
C LEU A 135 -10.59 1.67 -2.31
N ALA A 136 -11.65 0.99 -1.91
CA ALA A 136 -12.96 1.10 -2.56
C ALA A 136 -13.95 1.78 -1.60
N ARG A 137 -14.44 2.96 -1.98
CA ARG A 137 -15.44 3.71 -1.21
C ARG A 137 -16.84 3.16 -1.52
N GLY A 138 -17.31 2.24 -0.69
CA GLY A 138 -18.67 1.74 -0.74
C GLY A 138 -19.69 2.77 -0.23
N LYS A 139 -20.97 2.38 -0.26
CA LYS A 139 -22.06 3.22 0.23
C LYS A 139 -22.05 3.34 1.76
N THR A 140 -21.73 2.24 2.46
CA THR A 140 -21.76 2.19 3.92
C THR A 140 -20.38 2.16 4.55
N LYS A 141 -19.40 1.57 3.87
CA LYS A 141 -18.05 1.30 4.40
C LYS A 141 -16.99 1.59 3.34
N MET A 142 -15.80 1.98 3.82
CA MET A 142 -14.60 2.04 2.98
C MET A 142 -13.90 0.69 3.08
N HIS A 143 -13.70 0.01 1.96
CA HIS A 143 -13.03 -1.28 1.92
C HIS A 143 -11.57 -1.09 1.53
N ARG A 144 -10.65 -1.62 2.35
CA ARG A 144 -9.21 -1.50 2.14
C ARG A 144 -8.57 -2.85 1.95
N LEU A 145 -8.01 -3.10 0.77
CA LEU A 145 -7.09 -4.21 0.53
C LEU A 145 -5.68 -3.62 0.43
N HIS A 146 -4.88 -3.86 1.47
CA HIS A 146 -3.49 -3.47 1.51
C HIS A 146 -2.61 -4.72 1.51
N ALA A 147 -1.64 -4.78 0.62
CA ALA A 147 -0.59 -5.78 0.57
C ALA A 147 0.76 -5.05 0.59
N GLU A 148 1.38 -5.00 1.76
CA GLU A 148 2.63 -4.27 1.97
C GLU A 148 3.79 -4.88 1.15
N LYS A 149 3.83 -6.22 1.08
CA LYS A 149 4.79 -6.97 0.27
C LYS A 149 4.05 -7.99 -0.57
N LEU A 150 4.03 -7.76 -1.88
CA LEU A 150 3.61 -8.76 -2.86
C LEU A 150 4.62 -9.90 -2.91
N ARG A 151 4.16 -11.10 -3.25
CA ARG A 151 5.01 -12.30 -3.26
C ARG A 151 6.15 -12.18 -4.27
N HIS A 152 5.84 -11.70 -5.47
CA HIS A 152 6.77 -11.58 -6.59
C HIS A 152 6.75 -10.16 -7.17
N HIS A 153 7.73 -9.86 -8.02
CA HIS A 153 7.83 -8.57 -8.70
C HIS A 153 6.67 -8.37 -9.70
N VAL A 154 6.07 -7.19 -9.67
CA VAL A 154 4.91 -6.80 -10.50
C VAL A 154 5.26 -5.51 -11.23
N GLU A 155 4.88 -5.42 -12.50
CA GLU A 155 5.05 -4.23 -13.32
C GLU A 155 3.88 -3.25 -13.06
N PRO A 156 4.12 -2.09 -12.42
CA PRO A 156 3.05 -1.18 -12.04
C PRO A 156 2.24 -0.66 -13.23
N ASP A 157 2.91 -0.41 -14.36
CA ASP A 157 2.30 0.13 -15.59
C ASP A 157 1.32 -0.85 -16.24
N GLY A 158 1.49 -2.16 -16.01
CA GLY A 158 0.60 -3.21 -16.50
C GLY A 158 -0.59 -3.50 -15.59
N CYS A 159 -0.64 -2.89 -14.41
CA CYS A 159 -1.68 -3.16 -13.43
C CYS A 159 -2.96 -2.40 -13.76
N LYS A 160 -4.10 -3.08 -13.68
CA LYS A 160 -5.42 -2.51 -13.96
C LYS A 160 -6.47 -3.08 -13.05
N PHE A 161 -7.52 -2.32 -12.77
CA PHE A 161 -8.70 -2.83 -12.07
C PHE A 161 -9.93 -2.75 -12.97
N ARG A 162 -10.87 -3.66 -12.74
CA ARG A 162 -12.16 -3.69 -13.43
C ARG A 162 -13.26 -4.02 -12.43
N ILE A 163 -14.29 -3.19 -12.42
CA ILE A 163 -15.50 -3.41 -11.62
C ILE A 163 -16.48 -4.23 -12.47
N SER A 164 -16.91 -5.39 -11.97
CA SER A 164 -17.93 -6.22 -12.61
C SER A 164 -19.24 -6.09 -11.84
N THR A 165 -20.11 -5.19 -12.29
CA THR A 165 -21.45 -4.99 -11.73
C THR A 165 -22.34 -6.23 -11.87
N LYS A 166 -22.13 -7.03 -12.93
CA LYS A 166 -22.89 -8.28 -13.17
C LYS A 166 -22.65 -9.35 -12.12
N ASN A 167 -21.41 -9.45 -11.62
CA ASN A 167 -21.01 -10.49 -10.68
C ASN A 167 -20.80 -9.95 -9.25
N SER A 168 -21.04 -8.65 -9.04
CA SER A 168 -20.70 -7.93 -7.82
C SER A 168 -19.28 -8.28 -7.33
N LYS A 169 -18.30 -8.11 -8.23
CA LYS A 169 -16.88 -8.36 -7.95
C LYS A 169 -16.01 -7.24 -8.47
N LEU A 170 -15.02 -6.85 -7.67
CA LEU A 170 -13.91 -6.01 -8.11
C LEU A 170 -12.75 -6.94 -8.48
N ILE A 171 -12.26 -6.81 -9.71
CA ILE A 171 -11.20 -7.65 -10.27
C ILE A 171 -9.97 -6.77 -10.44
N VAL A 172 -8.91 -7.05 -9.68
CA VAL A 172 -7.60 -6.43 -9.88
C VAL A 172 -6.76 -7.37 -10.73
N THR A 173 -6.18 -6.87 -11.82
CA THR A 173 -5.24 -7.59 -12.67
C THR A 173 -3.86 -7.01 -12.43
N LEU A 174 -2.95 -7.83 -11.91
CA LEU A 174 -1.56 -7.50 -11.69
C LEU A 174 -0.73 -8.15 -12.79
N LYS A 175 0.15 -7.40 -13.44
CA LYS A 175 1.07 -7.92 -14.47
C LYS A 175 2.35 -8.39 -13.82
N LYS A 176 2.69 -9.66 -13.94
CA LYS A 176 3.93 -10.20 -13.37
C LYS A 176 5.13 -9.68 -14.15
N GLY A 177 6.22 -9.35 -13.45
CA GLY A 177 7.49 -9.06 -14.11
C GLY A 177 8.22 -10.33 -14.58
N VAL A 178 8.01 -11.44 -13.87
CA VAL A 178 8.55 -12.77 -14.17
C VAL A 178 7.41 -13.79 -14.06
N PRO A 179 7.26 -14.74 -15.01
CA PRO A 179 6.19 -15.74 -15.00
C PRO A 179 6.41 -16.80 -13.91
N GLU A 180 6.25 -16.39 -12.65
CA GLU A 180 6.33 -17.25 -11.48
C GLU A 180 4.93 -17.58 -10.94
N TYR A 181 4.82 -18.72 -10.27
CA TYR A 181 3.56 -19.19 -9.69
C TYR A 181 3.20 -18.42 -8.40
N TRP A 182 1.93 -18.02 -8.28
CA TRP A 182 1.37 -17.37 -7.10
C TRP A 182 0.39 -18.29 -6.38
N ASP A 183 0.77 -18.74 -5.19
CA ASP A 183 -0.09 -19.41 -4.20
C ASP A 183 -0.82 -18.40 -3.27
N ALA A 184 -0.25 -17.22 -3.06
CA ALA A 184 -0.73 -16.18 -2.16
C ALA A 184 -0.38 -14.78 -2.66
N LEU A 185 -1.26 -13.80 -2.40
CA LEU A 185 -1.07 -12.40 -2.77
C LEU A 185 0.05 -11.73 -1.98
N ARG A 186 0.09 -11.98 -0.67
CA ARG A 186 1.06 -11.41 0.26
C ARG A 186 2.23 -12.37 0.40
N ALA A 187 3.46 -11.84 0.38
CA ALA A 187 4.61 -12.61 0.81
C ALA A 187 4.38 -13.10 2.25
N PRO A 188 4.75 -14.34 2.60
CA PRO A 188 4.67 -14.79 3.98
C PRO A 188 5.51 -13.82 4.82
N ASN A 189 4.88 -13.19 5.81
CA ASN A 189 5.59 -12.31 6.72
C ASN A 189 6.43 -13.22 7.64
N THR A 190 7.59 -13.66 7.15
CA THR A 190 8.58 -14.33 7.96
C THR A 190 9.08 -13.28 8.93
N LEU A 191 8.47 -13.28 10.13
CA LEU A 191 8.99 -12.51 11.24
C LEU A 191 10.49 -12.78 11.29
N PRO A 192 11.36 -11.74 11.28
CA PRO A 192 12.79 -11.95 11.36
C PRO A 192 13.02 -12.83 12.57
N PHE A 193 13.60 -14.02 12.33
CA PHE A 193 13.69 -15.13 13.28
C PHE A 193 13.76 -14.59 14.70
N ARG A 194 12.71 -14.78 15.50
CA ARG A 194 12.78 -14.46 16.92
C ARG A 194 13.99 -15.23 17.42
N ARG A 195 15.05 -14.51 17.77
CA ARG A 195 16.24 -15.00 18.45
C ARG A 195 15.86 -15.38 19.89
N GLY A 196 14.87 -16.26 20.05
CA GLY A 196 14.61 -17.02 21.27
C GLY A 196 15.26 -18.38 21.02
N GLY A 197 16.39 -18.66 21.64
CA GLY A 197 16.42 -18.86 23.08
C GLY A 197 16.39 -20.36 23.26
N GLY A 198 17.53 -21.00 22.98
CA GLY A 198 17.71 -22.43 23.11
C GLY A 198 17.38 -22.84 24.53
N GLY A 199 16.18 -23.39 24.73
CA GLY A 199 15.93 -24.30 25.83
C GLY A 199 16.75 -25.55 25.53
N ALA A 200 17.94 -25.63 26.13
CA ALA A 200 18.71 -26.86 26.14
C ALA A 200 17.83 -27.97 26.77
N PRO A 201 17.67 -29.13 26.12
CA PRO A 201 17.04 -30.27 26.77
C PRO A 201 17.93 -30.68 27.95
N ARG A 202 17.31 -30.84 29.13
CA ARG A 202 17.91 -31.55 30.27
C ARG A 202 17.86 -33.05 30.01
#